data_AF-A0A8H5ZHC3-F1
#
_entry.id   AF-A0A8H5ZHC3-F1
#
_cell.length_a   1.000
_cell.length_b   1.000
_cell.length_c   1.000
_cell.angle_alpha   90.00
_cell.angle_beta   90.00
_cell.angle_gamma   90.00
#
_symmetry.space_group_name_H-M   'P 1'
#
loop_
_entity.id
_entity.type
_entity.pdbx_description
1 polymer ?
#
loop_
_entity_poly.entity_id
_entity_poly.type
_entity_poly.pdbx_seq_one_letter_code
_entity_poly.pdbx_strand_id
1 'polypeptide(L)'
;MKVATSALLVGAAAAVAPQQQQVLKFPSSFSELKESSWAKGMHNLEDSLKSLTGEARAIWDEVAMMFPESFEKAAFFSQPKPHTRKPDSEWDHIIKGADIQSVWVENKNGEKEREIDGKLEQYSLRAKKVDPSVLGVDKVKQYSGYLDDEEEDKHLFYWFFESRNDPKNDPVVLWLNGGPGCSSLTGLFMELGPASITKDQKIKNNPYSWNSNASVIFLDQPVNVGYSYSSGSVSNTVAAGKDIYALLTLFFKQFPEYSHQSFHISGESYAGHYIPVFASEILSHKKRNINLQSVLIGNGLTDGLTQYEYYRPMACGEGGWPAVLDESQCQAMDNAYPRCASLIENCYNSESVWSCVPASIYCNNAMIGPYQRTGQNVYDIRKPCGSNSLCYDELEWIQGYLNKKEVMKAVGAEVSGYESCNFDINRNFLLQGDWMKPFHRVVPSILAEIPVLIYAGDADYICNWLGNKAWTEALEWPGAKDYNKAEMKDFKIDGDGKTVGQVKSSGNFTFLKLHAGGHMVPYDQPEASLEMLNRWLGGEFWKSS
;
A
#
# COMPACT_ATOMS: atom_id res chain seq x y z
N MET A 1 -41.67 -72.19 -14.87
CA MET A 1 -42.80 -71.82 -13.99
C MET A 1 -42.41 -70.51 -13.30
N LYS A 2 -43.20 -69.42 -13.48
CA LYS A 2 -43.11 -68.04 -12.88
C LYS A 2 -41.88 -67.19 -13.31
N VAL A 3 -41.92 -66.05 -14.01
CA VAL A 3 -42.75 -64.79 -14.09
C VAL A 3 -42.52 -63.77 -12.95
N ALA A 4 -41.78 -62.70 -13.32
CA ALA A 4 -41.77 -61.26 -12.98
C ALA A 4 -42.29 -60.71 -11.62
N THR A 5 -41.54 -59.73 -11.06
CA THR A 5 -41.98 -58.31 -10.93
C THR A 5 -40.84 -57.36 -10.53
N SER A 6 -40.87 -56.16 -11.10
CA SER A 6 -40.02 -55.00 -10.84
C SER A 6 -40.38 -54.24 -9.55
N ALA A 7 -39.42 -53.52 -8.96
CA ALA A 7 -39.65 -52.26 -8.25
C ALA A 7 -38.39 -51.37 -8.28
N LEU A 8 -38.55 -50.18 -8.85
CA LEU A 8 -37.63 -49.04 -8.85
C LEU A 8 -37.88 -48.18 -7.60
N LEU A 9 -36.82 -47.54 -7.06
CA LEU A 9 -36.82 -46.24 -6.37
C LEU A 9 -35.34 -45.82 -6.16
N VAL A 10 -34.74 -45.08 -7.11
CA VAL A 10 -34.41 -43.64 -7.03
C VAL A 10 -33.58 -43.27 -5.78
N GLY A 11 -32.27 -43.15 -5.98
CA GLY A 11 -31.35 -42.44 -5.10
C GLY A 11 -30.39 -41.64 -5.99
N ALA A 12 -30.51 -40.33 -5.94
CA ALA A 12 -29.90 -39.40 -6.89
C ALA A 12 -28.38 -39.43 -6.86
N ALA A 13 -27.77 -39.65 -8.02
CA ALA A 13 -26.41 -39.17 -8.28
C ALA A 13 -26.49 -37.65 -8.37
N ALA A 14 -26.16 -36.94 -7.28
CA ALA A 14 -25.85 -35.53 -7.37
C ALA A 14 -24.49 -35.43 -8.09
N ALA A 15 -24.56 -35.20 -9.40
CA ALA A 15 -23.45 -34.66 -10.16
C ALA A 15 -23.03 -33.35 -9.49
N VAL A 16 -21.90 -33.37 -8.79
CA VAL A 16 -21.19 -32.15 -8.44
C VAL A 16 -20.61 -31.65 -9.75
N ALA A 17 -21.42 -30.92 -10.50
CA ALA A 17 -20.91 -30.04 -11.55
C ALA A 17 -19.92 -29.10 -10.87
N PRO A 18 -18.68 -28.94 -11.37
CA PRO A 18 -17.78 -27.93 -10.84
C PRO A 18 -18.47 -26.58 -11.04
N GLN A 19 -18.95 -25.99 -9.94
CA GLN A 19 -19.37 -24.60 -9.96
C GLN A 19 -18.14 -23.78 -10.35
N GLN A 20 -18.24 -23.14 -11.50
CA GLN A 20 -17.27 -22.20 -12.06
C GLN A 20 -16.67 -21.34 -10.93
N GLN A 21 -15.38 -21.56 -10.65
CA GLN A 21 -14.59 -20.73 -9.74
C GLN A 21 -14.61 -19.29 -10.26
N GLN A 22 -15.29 -18.40 -9.54
CA GLN A 22 -15.07 -16.96 -9.69
C GLN A 22 -14.01 -16.53 -8.68
N VAL A 23 -12.77 -16.89 -8.95
CA VAL A 23 -11.60 -16.25 -8.35
C VAL A 23 -11.07 -15.28 -9.40
N LEU A 24 -11.12 -13.98 -9.12
CA LEU A 24 -10.60 -12.90 -9.98
C LEU A 24 -10.99 -13.03 -11.46
N LYS A 25 -12.15 -12.48 -11.84
CA LYS A 25 -12.41 -12.22 -13.27
C LYS A 25 -11.44 -11.17 -13.77
N PHE A 26 -10.37 -11.61 -14.43
CA PHE A 26 -9.58 -10.80 -15.34
C PHE A 26 -10.47 -10.31 -16.51
N PRO A 27 -10.24 -9.09 -17.05
CA PRO A 27 -11.03 -8.57 -18.17
C PRO A 27 -10.96 -9.50 -19.38
N SER A 28 -12.10 -9.74 -20.02
CA SER A 28 -12.24 -10.62 -21.18
C SER A 28 -11.77 -9.98 -22.49
N SER A 29 -10.51 -9.54 -22.56
CA SER A 29 -9.90 -9.05 -23.80
C SER A 29 -8.45 -9.53 -23.95
N PHE A 30 -8.24 -10.84 -24.00
CA PHE A 30 -6.96 -11.45 -24.38
C PHE A 30 -7.22 -12.62 -25.33
N SER A 31 -7.48 -12.32 -26.60
CA SER A 31 -7.56 -13.34 -27.65
C SER A 31 -6.47 -13.23 -28.71
N GLU A 32 -5.42 -12.42 -28.51
CA GLU A 32 -4.31 -12.32 -29.47
C GLU A 32 -2.96 -12.11 -28.77
N LEU A 33 -2.36 -13.17 -28.24
CA LEU A 33 -0.93 -13.21 -27.91
C LEU A 33 -0.24 -14.24 -28.80
N LYS A 34 0.74 -13.79 -29.59
CA LYS A 34 1.54 -14.62 -30.49
C LYS A 34 2.38 -15.65 -29.72
N GLU A 35 2.37 -16.89 -30.19
CA GLU A 35 3.02 -18.08 -29.62
C GLU A 35 4.54 -17.93 -29.33
N SER A 36 5.24 -16.95 -29.92
CA SER A 36 6.69 -16.83 -29.81
C SER A 36 7.23 -16.32 -28.47
N SER A 37 6.37 -15.78 -27.59
CA SER A 37 6.78 -15.27 -26.26
C SER A 37 6.82 -16.36 -25.18
N TRP A 38 6.13 -17.48 -25.38
CA TRP A 38 5.95 -18.53 -24.37
C TRP A 38 7.18 -19.42 -24.18
N ALA A 39 7.86 -19.76 -25.28
CA ALA A 39 9.00 -20.69 -25.26
C ALA A 39 10.21 -20.18 -24.46
N LYS A 40 10.43 -18.86 -24.39
CA LYS A 40 11.51 -18.28 -23.56
C LYS A 40 11.19 -18.24 -22.06
N GLY A 41 9.92 -18.09 -21.68
CA GLY A 41 9.49 -18.07 -20.28
C GLY A 41 9.62 -19.44 -19.60
N MET A 42 9.29 -20.52 -20.31
CA MET A 42 9.37 -21.88 -19.76
C MET A 42 10.81 -22.37 -19.57
N HIS A 43 11.75 -22.04 -20.47
CA HIS A 43 13.16 -22.43 -20.32
C HIS A 43 13.84 -21.76 -19.12
N ASN A 44 13.51 -20.50 -18.82
CA ASN A 44 14.03 -19.81 -17.63
C ASN A 44 13.44 -20.37 -16.33
N LEU A 45 12.20 -20.87 -16.35
CA LEU A 45 11.58 -21.52 -15.20
C LEU A 45 12.29 -22.84 -14.89
N GLU A 46 12.54 -23.67 -15.90
CA GLU A 46 13.21 -24.97 -15.74
C GLU A 46 14.66 -24.84 -15.22
N ASP A 47 15.40 -23.82 -15.65
CA ASP A 47 16.74 -23.51 -15.12
C ASP A 47 16.70 -22.88 -13.73
N SER A 48 15.68 -22.09 -13.40
CA SER A 48 15.55 -21.53 -12.05
C SER A 48 15.11 -22.58 -11.02
N LEU A 49 14.28 -23.55 -11.44
CA LEU A 49 13.87 -24.71 -10.64
C LEU A 49 15.05 -25.65 -10.30
N LYS A 50 16.18 -25.58 -11.03
CA LYS A 50 17.41 -26.35 -10.71
C LYS A 50 18.16 -25.80 -9.49
N SER A 51 17.91 -24.55 -9.08
CA SER A 51 18.52 -23.92 -7.91
C SER A 51 17.80 -24.17 -6.58
N LEU A 52 16.70 -24.93 -6.60
CA LEU A 52 15.85 -25.17 -5.44
C LEU A 52 16.40 -26.25 -4.49
N THR A 53 16.16 -26.08 -3.20
CA THR A 53 16.20 -27.21 -2.26
C THR A 53 15.05 -28.18 -2.58
N GLY A 54 15.23 -29.47 -2.27
CA GLY A 54 14.20 -30.49 -2.58
C GLY A 54 12.83 -30.18 -1.95
N GLU A 55 12.81 -29.59 -0.77
CA GLU A 55 11.60 -29.19 -0.06
C GLU A 55 10.89 -27.98 -0.71
N ALA A 56 11.64 -26.95 -1.11
CA ALA A 56 11.07 -25.78 -1.78
C ALA A 56 10.45 -26.16 -3.13
N ARG A 57 11.08 -27.10 -3.86
CA ARG A 57 10.53 -27.62 -5.11
C ARG A 57 9.24 -28.42 -4.91
N ALA A 58 9.20 -29.28 -3.90
CA ALA A 58 8.00 -30.05 -3.59
C ALA A 58 6.80 -29.15 -3.24
N ILE A 59 7.01 -28.10 -2.43
CA ILE A 59 5.98 -27.12 -2.07
C ILE A 59 5.51 -26.34 -3.31
N TRP A 60 6.45 -25.91 -4.15
CA TRP A 60 6.12 -25.21 -5.38
C TRP A 60 5.26 -26.06 -6.30
N ASP A 61 5.67 -27.30 -6.56
CA ASP A 61 4.94 -28.24 -7.42
C ASP A 61 3.56 -28.57 -6.82
N GLU A 62 3.47 -28.78 -5.50
CA GLU A 62 2.20 -29.01 -4.79
C GLU A 62 1.22 -27.85 -4.98
N VAL A 63 1.65 -26.61 -4.70
CA VAL A 63 0.79 -25.42 -4.78
C VAL A 63 0.45 -25.08 -6.23
N ALA A 64 1.37 -25.29 -7.16
CA ALA A 64 1.11 -25.15 -8.60
C ALA A 64 0.05 -26.16 -9.08
N MET A 65 0.06 -27.40 -8.57
CA MET A 65 -0.98 -28.39 -8.86
C MET A 65 -2.34 -28.01 -8.25
N MET A 66 -2.35 -27.39 -7.08
CA MET A 66 -3.61 -26.94 -6.44
C MET A 66 -4.23 -25.73 -7.16
N PHE A 67 -3.40 -24.86 -7.75
CA PHE A 67 -3.84 -23.59 -8.35
C PHE A 67 -3.26 -23.34 -9.76
N PRO A 68 -3.51 -24.24 -10.74
CA PRO A 68 -2.85 -24.18 -12.04
C PRO A 68 -3.11 -22.87 -12.79
N GLU A 69 -4.32 -22.31 -12.75
CA GLU A 69 -4.64 -21.05 -13.43
C GLU A 69 -3.84 -19.85 -12.90
N SER A 70 -3.55 -19.82 -11.59
CA SER A 70 -2.78 -18.75 -10.96
C SER A 70 -1.31 -18.77 -11.40
N PHE A 71 -0.77 -19.95 -11.70
CA PHE A 71 0.59 -20.13 -12.20
C PHE A 71 0.69 -20.03 -13.73
N GLU A 72 -0.34 -20.43 -14.49
CA GLU A 72 -0.37 -20.30 -15.96
C GLU A 72 -0.46 -18.84 -16.43
N LYS A 73 -1.16 -17.97 -15.68
CA LYS A 73 -1.28 -16.53 -15.97
C LYS A 73 -0.10 -15.70 -15.46
N ALA A 74 0.94 -16.33 -14.93
CA ALA A 74 2.18 -15.69 -14.48
C ALA A 74 3.04 -15.24 -15.68
N ALA A 75 2.54 -14.32 -16.50
CA ALA A 75 3.38 -13.58 -17.42
C ALA A 75 4.23 -12.60 -16.59
N PHE A 76 5.54 -12.86 -16.53
CA PHE A 76 6.55 -12.07 -15.80
C PHE A 76 6.81 -10.66 -16.39
N PHE A 77 6.03 -10.24 -17.39
CA PHE A 77 6.22 -8.98 -18.10
C PHE A 77 4.94 -8.15 -18.05
N SER A 78 5.00 -6.97 -17.44
CA SER A 78 4.00 -5.92 -17.63
C SER A 78 4.33 -5.15 -18.91
N GLN A 79 3.35 -4.86 -19.74
CA GLN A 79 3.58 -3.98 -20.89
C GLN A 79 3.86 -2.55 -20.40
N PRO A 80 4.80 -1.83 -21.04
CA PRO A 80 5.02 -0.42 -20.74
C PRO A 80 3.74 0.39 -20.88
N LYS A 81 3.49 1.29 -19.92
CA LYS A 81 2.35 2.19 -20.00
C LYS A 81 2.56 3.17 -21.16
N PRO A 82 1.63 3.38 -22.11
CA PRO A 82 1.86 4.32 -23.20
C PRO A 82 1.99 5.75 -22.67
N HIS A 83 3.10 6.40 -23.00
CA HIS A 83 3.51 7.69 -22.45
C HIS A 83 4.26 8.53 -23.49
N THR A 84 4.41 9.82 -23.21
CA THR A 84 5.20 10.78 -23.99
C THR A 84 5.77 11.82 -23.03
N ARG A 85 7.08 11.71 -22.77
CA ARG A 85 7.81 12.66 -21.92
C ARG A 85 7.70 14.07 -22.54
N LYS A 86 7.30 15.04 -21.73
CA LYS A 86 7.27 16.46 -22.09
C LYS A 86 8.68 17.03 -22.10
N PRO A 87 8.95 18.05 -22.93
CA PRO A 87 10.23 18.73 -22.91
C PRO A 87 10.42 19.47 -21.58
N ASP A 88 11.67 19.57 -21.14
CA ASP A 88 12.08 20.25 -19.91
C ASP A 88 11.56 21.70 -19.82
N SER A 89 11.35 22.35 -20.96
CA SER A 89 10.79 23.71 -21.04
C SER A 89 9.34 23.86 -20.55
N GLU A 90 8.60 22.76 -20.36
CA GLU A 90 7.24 22.80 -19.79
C GLU A 90 7.19 22.76 -18.25
N TRP A 91 8.35 22.61 -17.60
CA TRP A 91 8.51 22.50 -16.16
C TRP A 91 9.02 23.81 -15.58
N ASP A 92 8.43 24.26 -14.47
CA ASP A 92 8.79 25.52 -13.82
C ASP A 92 10.11 25.40 -13.03
N HIS A 93 10.40 24.19 -12.55
CA HIS A 93 11.59 23.87 -11.79
C HIS A 93 12.15 22.51 -12.22
N ILE A 94 13.47 22.43 -12.36
CA ILE A 94 14.21 21.19 -12.59
C ILE A 94 15.46 21.21 -11.73
N ILE A 95 15.62 20.21 -10.88
CA ILE A 95 16.85 19.99 -10.11
C ILE A 95 17.44 18.63 -10.46
N LYS A 96 18.75 18.59 -10.68
CA LYS A 96 19.47 17.34 -10.95
C LYS A 96 20.19 16.88 -9.70
N GLY A 97 20.07 15.60 -9.37
CA GLY A 97 20.78 15.03 -8.23
C GLY A 97 22.30 15.04 -8.41
N ALA A 98 22.80 15.07 -9.65
CA ALA A 98 24.21 15.32 -9.96
C ALA A 98 24.71 16.68 -9.41
N ASP A 99 23.88 17.73 -9.47
CA ASP A 99 24.24 19.05 -8.96
C ASP A 99 24.33 19.03 -7.42
N ILE A 100 23.41 18.32 -6.76
CA ILE A 100 23.41 18.11 -5.30
C ILE A 100 24.63 17.30 -4.87
N GLN A 101 24.91 16.20 -5.57
CA GLN A 101 26.05 15.33 -5.28
C GLN A 101 27.37 16.06 -5.50
N SER A 102 27.47 16.99 -6.44
CA SER A 102 28.71 17.73 -6.70
C SER A 102 29.21 18.57 -5.52
N VAL A 103 28.38 18.82 -4.51
CA VAL A 103 28.72 19.63 -3.32
C VAL A 103 29.55 18.83 -2.31
N TRP A 104 30.77 19.30 -2.06
CA TRP A 104 31.68 18.77 -1.03
C TRP A 104 31.79 19.75 0.13
N VAL A 105 31.70 19.22 1.35
CA VAL A 105 31.90 19.95 2.61
C VAL A 105 33.10 19.38 3.36
N GLU A 106 33.72 20.21 4.19
CA GLU A 106 34.82 19.79 5.07
C GLU A 106 34.23 19.37 6.42
N ASN A 107 34.53 18.15 6.86
CA ASN A 107 34.03 17.61 8.11
C ASN A 107 34.83 18.15 9.32
N LYS A 108 34.41 17.78 10.55
CA LYS A 108 35.10 18.21 11.78
C LYS A 108 36.57 17.77 11.87
N ASN A 109 36.98 16.79 11.07
CA ASN A 109 38.35 16.26 11.01
C ASN A 109 39.18 16.88 9.87
N GLY A 110 38.62 17.82 9.09
CA GLY A 110 39.29 18.43 7.94
C GLY A 110 39.23 17.61 6.66
N GLU A 111 38.43 16.55 6.61
CA GLU A 111 38.30 15.68 5.44
C GLU A 111 37.14 16.15 4.54
N LYS A 112 37.33 16.05 3.22
CA LYS A 112 36.26 16.35 2.27
C LYS A 112 35.28 15.19 2.18
N GLU A 113 34.00 15.50 2.35
CA GLU A 113 32.90 14.56 2.21
C GLU A 113 31.74 15.19 1.45
N ARG A 114 30.82 14.36 0.95
CA ARG A 114 29.58 14.85 0.31
C ARG A 114 28.69 15.54 1.36
N GLU A 115 28.00 16.60 0.95
CA GLU A 115 27.01 17.30 1.79
C GLU A 115 25.84 16.38 2.17
N ILE A 116 25.39 15.54 1.22
CA ILE A 116 24.27 14.61 1.38
C ILE A 116 24.72 13.21 0.94
N ASP A 117 24.32 12.20 1.70
CA ASP A 117 24.59 10.78 1.43
C ASP A 117 23.64 10.23 0.34
N GLY A 118 23.99 9.07 -0.22
CA GLY A 118 23.21 8.36 -1.24
C GLY A 118 23.81 8.45 -2.64
N LYS A 119 23.13 7.86 -3.62
CA LYS A 119 23.48 7.91 -5.05
C LYS A 119 22.37 8.67 -5.76
N LEU A 120 22.62 9.93 -6.09
CA LEU A 120 21.58 10.83 -6.61
C LEU A 120 21.85 11.26 -8.05
N GLU A 121 23.03 10.95 -8.60
CA GLU A 121 23.52 11.45 -9.88
C GLU A 121 22.60 11.11 -11.06
N GLN A 122 21.97 9.95 -11.02
CA GLN A 122 21.01 9.44 -12.01
C GLN A 122 19.62 10.09 -11.91
N TYR A 123 19.31 10.77 -10.80
CA TYR A 123 17.98 11.28 -10.55
C TYR A 123 17.83 12.75 -10.96
N SER A 124 16.66 13.12 -11.44
CA SER A 124 16.23 14.52 -11.56
C SER A 124 14.80 14.69 -11.08
N LEU A 125 14.47 15.87 -10.54
CA LEU A 125 13.12 16.19 -10.11
C LEU A 125 12.63 17.36 -10.95
N ARG A 126 11.51 17.14 -11.62
CA ARG A 126 10.77 18.14 -12.38
C ARG A 126 9.54 18.55 -11.59
N ALA A 127 9.30 19.86 -11.50
CA ALA A 127 8.13 20.40 -10.82
C ALA A 127 7.44 21.46 -11.66
N LYS A 128 6.11 21.41 -11.65
CA LYS A 128 5.20 22.33 -12.31
C LYS A 128 4.31 22.98 -11.27
N LYS A 129 4.13 24.29 -11.34
CA LYS A 129 3.12 25.02 -10.59
C LYS A 129 1.75 24.66 -11.14
N VAL A 130 0.88 24.13 -10.29
CA VAL A 130 -0.52 23.87 -10.66
C VAL A 130 -1.34 25.07 -10.23
N ASP A 131 -1.89 25.81 -11.19
CA ASP A 131 -2.77 26.94 -10.91
C ASP A 131 -4.06 26.43 -10.23
N PRO A 132 -4.31 26.78 -8.95
CA PRO A 132 -5.46 26.30 -8.20
C PRO A 132 -6.81 26.67 -8.84
N SER A 133 -6.85 27.78 -9.59
CA SER A 133 -8.07 28.26 -10.24
C SER A 133 -8.51 27.43 -11.45
N VAL A 134 -7.59 26.67 -12.05
CA VAL A 134 -7.86 25.86 -13.25
C VAL A 134 -8.66 24.61 -12.90
N LEU A 135 -8.27 23.92 -11.83
CA LEU A 135 -8.92 22.68 -11.41
C LEU A 135 -9.90 22.91 -10.26
N GLY A 136 -9.63 23.83 -9.34
CA GLY A 136 -10.49 24.08 -8.17
C GLY A 136 -10.43 22.98 -7.10
N VAL A 137 -9.39 22.14 -7.10
CA VAL A 137 -9.19 21.05 -6.12
C VAL A 137 -8.95 21.61 -4.70
N ASP A 138 -8.15 22.66 -4.61
CA ASP A 138 -7.99 23.50 -3.42
C ASP A 138 -7.66 24.95 -3.87
N LYS A 139 -7.49 25.86 -2.92
CA LYS A 139 -7.05 27.25 -3.13
C LYS A 139 -5.59 27.48 -2.73
N VAL A 140 -4.97 26.50 -2.06
CA VAL A 140 -3.56 26.56 -1.62
C VAL A 140 -2.59 26.41 -2.80
N LYS A 141 -1.32 26.77 -2.59
CA LYS A 141 -0.25 26.53 -3.55
C LYS A 141 -0.08 25.02 -3.79
N GLN A 142 0.11 24.66 -5.04
CA GLN A 142 0.22 23.28 -5.49
C GLN A 142 1.37 23.11 -6.47
N TYR A 143 2.06 21.98 -6.34
CA TYR A 143 3.07 21.54 -7.31
C TYR A 143 2.78 20.12 -7.73
N SER A 144 2.94 19.80 -9.01
CA SER A 144 2.96 18.43 -9.50
C SER A 144 4.18 18.19 -10.35
N GLY A 145 4.58 16.95 -10.52
CA GLY A 145 5.64 16.62 -11.46
C GLY A 145 6.19 15.23 -11.25
N TYR A 146 7.45 15.04 -11.62
CA TYR A 146 8.08 13.73 -11.68
C TYR A 146 9.42 13.73 -10.96
N LEU A 147 9.71 12.63 -10.25
CA LEU A 147 11.10 12.17 -10.07
C LEU A 147 11.44 11.27 -11.24
N ASP A 148 12.52 11.58 -11.93
CA ASP A 148 13.07 10.80 -13.04
C ASP A 148 14.34 10.07 -12.58
N ASP A 149 14.40 8.76 -12.77
CA ASP A 149 15.63 7.95 -12.72
C ASP A 149 16.07 7.71 -14.17
N GLU A 150 17.03 8.49 -14.64
CA GLU A 150 17.44 8.50 -16.05
C GLU A 150 18.23 7.23 -16.44
N GLU A 151 18.80 6.51 -15.47
CA GLU A 151 19.50 5.25 -15.73
C GLU A 151 18.54 4.07 -15.92
N GLU A 152 17.45 4.03 -15.15
CA GLU A 152 16.48 2.93 -15.14
C GLU A 152 15.16 3.28 -15.86
N ASP A 153 15.09 4.46 -16.49
CA ASP A 153 13.91 4.99 -17.20
C ASP A 153 12.64 4.96 -16.31
N LYS A 154 12.74 5.47 -15.09
CA LYS A 154 11.60 5.53 -14.15
C LYS A 154 11.13 6.96 -13.97
N HIS A 155 9.82 7.15 -13.95
CA HIS A 155 9.21 8.47 -13.77
C HIS A 155 8.07 8.37 -12.74
N LEU A 156 8.32 8.83 -11.52
CA LEU A 156 7.35 8.79 -10.42
C LEU A 156 6.62 10.13 -10.28
N PHE A 157 5.31 10.13 -10.54
CA PHE A 157 4.45 11.29 -10.44
C PHE A 157 4.11 11.63 -8.98
N TYR A 158 4.20 12.90 -8.61
CA TYR A 158 3.71 13.42 -7.34
C TYR A 158 2.81 14.63 -7.51
N TRP A 159 1.94 14.86 -6.53
CA TRP A 159 1.15 16.08 -6.39
C TRP A 159 1.16 16.57 -4.94
N PHE A 160 1.71 17.76 -4.74
CA PHE A 160 1.88 18.44 -3.46
C PHE A 160 0.84 19.55 -3.26
N PHE A 161 0.35 19.67 -2.03
CA PHE A 161 -0.55 20.72 -1.55
C PHE A 161 0.03 21.35 -0.28
N GLU A 162 0.15 22.68 -0.25
CA GLU A 162 0.48 23.39 0.99
C GLU A 162 -0.59 23.20 2.09
N SER A 163 -0.17 23.34 3.34
CA SER A 163 -1.09 23.49 4.47
C SER A 163 -2.05 24.66 4.24
N ARG A 164 -3.32 24.47 4.60
CA ARG A 164 -4.35 25.53 4.63
C ARG A 164 -4.16 26.50 5.80
N ASN A 165 -3.39 26.10 6.81
CA ASN A 165 -3.13 26.89 8.00
C ASN A 165 -1.84 27.72 7.85
N ASP A 166 -0.70 27.23 8.35
CA ASP A 166 0.58 27.95 8.33
C ASP A 166 1.62 27.11 7.57
N PRO A 167 1.63 27.13 6.22
CA PRO A 167 2.51 26.29 5.42
C PRO A 167 4.01 26.59 5.60
N LYS A 168 4.36 27.65 6.35
CA LYS A 168 5.75 27.93 6.73
C LYS A 168 6.18 27.14 7.97
N ASN A 169 5.26 26.77 8.86
CA ASN A 169 5.59 26.14 10.14
C ASN A 169 4.94 24.76 10.32
N ASP A 170 3.83 24.50 9.64
CA ASP A 170 3.14 23.21 9.66
C ASP A 170 4.01 22.10 9.05
N PRO A 171 3.88 20.84 9.53
CA PRO A 171 4.65 19.70 9.04
C PRO A 171 4.34 19.33 7.59
N VAL A 172 5.22 18.53 6.99
CA VAL A 172 5.03 17.90 5.67
C VAL A 172 4.73 16.41 5.85
N VAL A 173 3.71 15.91 5.17
CA VAL A 173 3.30 14.51 5.19
C VAL A 173 3.38 13.93 3.78
N LEU A 174 4.14 12.86 3.58
CA LEU A 174 4.04 12.02 2.39
C LEU A 174 2.89 11.02 2.60
N TRP A 175 1.98 10.92 1.64
CA TRP A 175 0.92 9.92 1.60
C TRP A 175 1.17 8.87 0.51
N LEU A 176 0.99 7.60 0.89
CA LEU A 176 1.14 6.43 0.03
C LEU A 176 -0.08 5.51 0.13
N ASN A 177 -0.83 5.34 -0.95
CA ASN A 177 -1.76 4.21 -1.03
C ASN A 177 -0.99 2.89 -1.29
N GLY A 178 -1.69 1.76 -1.12
CA GLY A 178 -1.13 0.41 -1.23
C GLY A 178 -1.41 -0.28 -2.57
N GLY A 179 -2.10 -1.42 -2.51
CA GLY A 179 -2.38 -2.30 -3.65
C GLY A 179 -1.73 -3.69 -3.48
N PRO A 180 -0.43 -3.89 -3.76
CA PRO A 180 0.50 -2.95 -4.39
C PRO A 180 0.06 -2.58 -5.81
N GLY A 181 0.41 -1.38 -6.25
CA GLY A 181 0.09 -0.90 -7.61
C GLY A 181 -1.09 0.07 -7.70
N CYS A 182 -1.58 0.62 -6.58
CA CYS A 182 -2.66 1.60 -6.56
C CYS A 182 -2.13 3.03 -6.40
N SER A 183 -2.75 3.95 -7.13
CA SER A 183 -2.37 5.37 -7.17
C SER A 183 -2.72 6.08 -5.87
N SER A 184 -1.81 6.95 -5.42
CA SER A 184 -2.02 7.81 -4.24
C SER A 184 -3.00 8.96 -4.50
N LEU A 185 -3.37 9.19 -5.77
CA LEU A 185 -4.47 10.09 -6.11
C LEU A 185 -5.84 9.52 -5.71
N THR A 186 -5.91 8.22 -5.41
CA THR A 186 -7.06 7.62 -4.73
C THR A 186 -7.26 8.27 -3.37
N GLY A 187 -6.23 8.29 -2.51
CA GLY A 187 -6.31 8.96 -1.21
C GLY A 187 -6.54 10.46 -1.30
N LEU A 188 -6.04 11.11 -2.36
CA LEU A 188 -6.32 12.51 -2.62
C LEU A 188 -7.81 12.76 -2.86
N PHE A 189 -8.43 12.01 -3.78
CA PHE A 189 -9.79 12.31 -4.25
C PHE A 189 -10.91 11.48 -3.61
N MET A 190 -10.58 10.50 -2.79
CA MET A 190 -11.56 9.67 -2.08
C MET A 190 -11.48 9.85 -0.58
N GLU A 191 -10.29 9.98 -0.01
CA GLU A 191 -10.09 9.77 1.42
C GLU A 191 -9.83 11.08 2.18
N LEU A 192 -8.63 11.64 2.01
CA LEU A 192 -8.07 12.63 2.93
C LEU A 192 -7.56 13.89 2.24
N GLY A 193 -7.60 13.94 0.91
CA GLY A 193 -7.19 15.13 0.19
C GLY A 193 -8.23 16.25 0.25
N PRO A 194 -7.89 17.39 -0.38
CA PRO A 194 -8.62 18.64 -0.21
C PRO A 194 -10.02 18.66 -0.82
N ALA A 195 -10.30 17.73 -1.73
CA ALA A 195 -11.60 17.58 -2.35
C ALA A 195 -11.80 16.16 -2.89
N SER A 196 -13.06 15.75 -2.99
CA SER A 196 -13.46 14.50 -3.60
C SER A 196 -14.11 14.67 -4.97
N ILE A 197 -14.16 13.59 -5.74
CA ILE A 197 -14.85 13.55 -7.02
C ILE A 197 -16.22 12.91 -6.86
N THR A 198 -17.25 13.65 -7.26
CA THR A 198 -18.64 13.18 -7.27
C THR A 198 -18.93 12.34 -8.52
N LYS A 199 -20.05 11.61 -8.52
CA LYS A 199 -20.54 10.83 -9.67
C LYS A 199 -20.60 11.60 -10.99
N ASP A 200 -20.93 12.89 -10.93
CA ASP A 200 -20.97 13.77 -12.11
C ASP A 200 -19.58 14.29 -12.51
N GLN A 201 -18.51 13.71 -11.97
CA GLN A 201 -17.11 14.10 -12.12
C GLN A 201 -16.86 15.57 -11.81
N LYS A 202 -17.56 16.08 -10.79
CA LYS A 202 -17.37 17.41 -10.21
C LYS A 202 -16.64 17.31 -8.89
N ILE A 203 -15.82 18.33 -8.62
CA ILE A 203 -15.10 18.48 -7.37
C ILE A 203 -16.06 18.88 -6.25
N LYS A 204 -15.91 18.24 -5.10
CA LYS A 204 -16.57 18.59 -3.84
C LYS A 204 -15.50 18.80 -2.77
N ASN A 205 -15.43 19.99 -2.20
CA ASN A 205 -14.44 20.30 -1.16
C ASN A 205 -14.59 19.36 0.06
N ASN A 206 -13.44 18.95 0.61
CA ASN A 206 -13.34 18.19 1.84
C ASN A 206 -12.96 19.13 3.00
N PRO A 207 -13.87 19.34 3.97
CA PRO A 207 -13.58 20.17 5.15
C PRO A 207 -12.63 19.47 6.14
N TYR A 208 -12.48 18.15 6.07
CA TYR A 208 -11.65 17.34 6.95
C TYR A 208 -10.36 16.87 6.27
N SER A 209 -9.91 17.60 5.24
CA SER A 209 -8.69 17.28 4.52
C SER A 209 -7.47 17.28 5.46
N TRP A 210 -6.56 16.34 5.27
CA TRP A 210 -5.30 16.27 6.02
C TRP A 210 -4.40 17.47 5.76
N ASN A 211 -4.58 18.19 4.64
CA ASN A 211 -3.87 19.45 4.42
C ASN A 211 -4.42 20.64 5.24
N SER A 212 -5.31 20.41 6.21
CA SER A 212 -5.81 21.48 7.10
C SER A 212 -4.70 22.08 7.98
N ASN A 213 -3.78 21.24 8.46
CA ASN A 213 -2.67 21.63 9.36
C ASN A 213 -1.34 20.95 9.00
N ALA A 214 -1.19 20.54 7.74
CA ALA A 214 0.03 19.96 7.19
C ALA A 214 0.10 20.22 5.69
N SER A 215 1.30 20.29 5.13
CA SER A 215 1.46 20.19 3.67
C SER A 215 1.53 18.71 3.29
N VAL A 216 0.89 18.29 2.20
CA VAL A 216 0.75 16.87 1.86
C VAL A 216 1.29 16.59 0.45
N ILE A 217 2.15 15.57 0.33
CA ILE A 217 2.65 15.03 -0.94
C ILE A 217 1.91 13.71 -1.22
N PHE A 218 1.16 13.63 -2.31
CA PHE A 218 0.59 12.37 -2.82
C PHE A 218 1.52 11.82 -3.89
N LEU A 219 2.01 10.59 -3.72
CA LEU A 219 3.00 9.99 -4.63
C LEU A 219 2.48 8.72 -5.28
N ASP A 220 2.41 8.71 -6.60
CA ASP A 220 2.13 7.49 -7.36
C ASP A 220 3.39 6.62 -7.42
N GLN A 221 3.37 5.50 -6.71
CA GLN A 221 4.45 4.53 -6.72
C GLN A 221 3.87 3.11 -6.61
N PRO A 222 4.55 2.09 -7.15
CA PRO A 222 5.78 2.15 -7.96
C PRO A 222 5.56 2.71 -9.39
N VAL A 223 6.56 2.62 -10.28
CA VAL A 223 6.39 3.01 -11.69
C VAL A 223 5.23 2.25 -12.36
N ASN A 224 4.63 2.87 -13.38
CA ASN A 224 3.43 2.41 -14.10
C ASN A 224 2.12 2.41 -13.28
N VAL A 225 2.13 2.98 -12.07
CA VAL A 225 0.93 3.25 -11.25
C VAL A 225 0.43 4.67 -11.49
N GLY A 226 -0.88 4.87 -11.64
CA GLY A 226 -1.47 6.20 -11.77
C GLY A 226 -0.85 7.00 -12.92
N TYR A 227 -0.24 8.15 -12.65
CA TYR A 227 0.50 8.94 -13.65
C TYR A 227 1.99 8.62 -13.75
N SER A 228 2.52 7.77 -12.87
CA SER A 228 3.89 7.26 -12.95
C SER A 228 4.04 6.28 -14.09
N TYR A 229 5.22 6.25 -14.71
CA TYR A 229 5.48 5.39 -15.87
C TYR A 229 6.95 5.00 -15.98
N SER A 230 7.20 3.95 -16.76
CA SER A 230 8.54 3.47 -17.13
C SER A 230 8.42 2.56 -18.37
N SER A 231 9.48 2.42 -19.15
CA SER A 231 9.59 1.32 -20.13
C SER A 231 9.87 -0.04 -19.48
N GLY A 232 10.29 -0.06 -18.21
CA GLY A 232 10.52 -1.26 -17.40
C GLY A 232 9.46 -1.49 -16.31
N SER A 233 9.69 -2.51 -15.48
CA SER A 233 8.84 -2.85 -14.33
C SER A 233 9.66 -2.81 -13.03
N VAL A 234 9.17 -2.13 -12.00
CA VAL A 234 9.69 -2.28 -10.63
C VAL A 234 9.15 -3.60 -10.05
N SER A 235 10.04 -4.37 -9.41
CA SER A 235 9.75 -5.75 -8.99
C SER A 235 9.68 -5.96 -7.47
N ASN A 236 10.11 -5.00 -6.63
CA ASN A 236 10.07 -5.18 -5.18
C ASN A 236 10.13 -3.86 -4.38
N THR A 237 9.77 -3.97 -3.09
CA THR A 237 9.67 -2.85 -2.14
C THR A 237 11.03 -2.18 -1.84
N VAL A 238 12.13 -2.93 -1.79
CA VAL A 238 13.47 -2.37 -1.50
C VAL A 238 13.94 -1.42 -2.59
N ALA A 239 13.68 -1.75 -3.86
CA ALA A 239 14.03 -0.88 -4.98
C ALA A 239 13.29 0.46 -4.90
N ALA A 240 12.00 0.43 -4.53
CA ALA A 240 11.19 1.62 -4.39
C ALA A 240 11.72 2.56 -3.29
N GLY A 241 12.34 2.05 -2.22
CA GLY A 241 12.88 2.87 -1.13
C GLY A 241 13.95 3.86 -1.58
N LYS A 242 14.81 3.48 -2.53
CA LYS A 242 15.84 4.37 -3.09
C LYS A 242 15.22 5.51 -3.89
N ASP A 243 14.20 5.19 -4.68
CA ASP A 243 13.46 6.18 -5.47
C ASP A 243 12.77 7.19 -4.52
N ILE A 244 12.20 6.73 -3.39
CA ILE A 244 11.61 7.63 -2.36
C ILE A 244 12.66 8.55 -1.72
N TYR A 245 13.82 8.01 -1.33
CA TYR A 245 14.89 8.82 -0.74
C TYR A 245 15.36 9.90 -1.72
N ALA A 246 15.55 9.55 -3.00
CA ALA A 246 15.91 10.50 -4.04
C ALA A 246 14.83 11.57 -4.23
N LEU A 247 13.55 11.18 -4.33
CA LEU A 247 12.42 12.11 -4.50
C LEU A 247 12.42 13.18 -3.40
N LEU A 248 12.43 12.74 -2.15
CA LEU A 248 12.34 13.63 -0.99
C LEU A 248 13.58 14.53 -0.88
N THR A 249 14.76 13.97 -1.12
CA THR A 249 16.02 14.73 -1.08
C THR A 249 16.01 15.86 -2.12
N LEU A 250 15.66 15.55 -3.37
CA LEU A 250 15.59 16.52 -4.46
C LEU A 250 14.45 17.52 -4.22
N PHE A 251 13.30 17.06 -3.73
CA PHE A 251 12.15 17.93 -3.41
C PHE A 251 12.50 18.97 -2.36
N PHE A 252 13.13 18.58 -1.26
CA PHE A 252 13.55 19.52 -0.20
C PHE A 252 14.75 20.38 -0.58
N LYS A 253 15.55 20.02 -1.60
CA LYS A 253 16.55 20.94 -2.18
C LYS A 253 15.89 21.95 -3.13
N GLN A 254 14.88 21.54 -3.89
CA GLN A 254 14.14 22.43 -4.79
C GLN A 254 13.24 23.42 -4.05
N PHE A 255 12.63 22.97 -2.94
CA PHE A 255 11.73 23.74 -2.09
C PHE A 255 12.27 23.80 -0.66
N PRO A 256 13.38 24.53 -0.44
CA PRO A 256 14.07 24.57 0.86
C PRO A 256 13.20 25.14 1.98
N GLU A 257 12.16 25.90 1.67
CA GLU A 257 11.19 26.41 2.66
C GLU A 257 10.50 25.30 3.46
N TYR A 258 10.38 24.09 2.90
CA TYR A 258 9.77 22.95 3.60
C TYR A 258 10.81 22.03 4.26
N SER A 259 12.10 22.16 3.93
CA SER A 259 13.15 21.23 4.38
C SER A 259 13.40 21.22 5.89
N HIS A 260 13.08 22.32 6.58
CA HIS A 260 13.26 22.46 8.03
C HIS A 260 12.06 21.96 8.84
N GLN A 261 10.90 21.77 8.19
CA GLN A 261 9.67 21.33 8.84
C GLN A 261 9.79 19.87 9.27
N SER A 262 9.00 19.47 10.27
CA SER A 262 8.85 18.06 10.61
C SER A 262 8.27 17.31 9.41
N PHE A 263 8.93 16.22 8.99
CA PHE A 263 8.48 15.38 7.89
C PHE A 263 7.97 14.04 8.42
N HIS A 264 6.85 13.57 7.86
CA HIS A 264 6.20 12.33 8.26
C HIS A 264 5.86 11.51 7.02
N ILE A 265 5.95 10.19 7.13
CA ILE A 265 5.46 9.28 6.07
C ILE A 265 4.20 8.62 6.58
N SER A 266 3.14 8.70 5.80
CA SER A 266 1.88 8.03 6.05
C SER A 266 1.42 7.24 4.83
N GLY A 267 0.56 6.26 5.07
CA GLY A 267 -0.06 5.48 4.03
C GLY A 267 -0.90 4.37 4.61
N GLU A 268 -1.48 3.57 3.72
CA GLU A 268 -2.41 2.52 4.09
C GLU A 268 -2.16 1.18 3.36
N SER A 269 -2.76 0.10 3.89
CA SER A 269 -2.82 -1.18 3.21
C SER A 269 -1.42 -1.77 2.98
N TYR A 270 -1.05 -2.07 1.73
CA TYR A 270 0.29 -2.52 1.37
C TYR A 270 1.40 -1.47 1.66
N ALA A 271 1.04 -0.21 1.97
CA ALA A 271 2.02 0.73 2.53
C ALA A 271 2.56 0.29 3.91
N GLY A 272 1.92 -0.68 4.58
CA GLY A 272 2.49 -1.37 5.72
C GLY A 272 3.77 -2.17 5.40
N HIS A 273 4.02 -2.52 4.14
CA HIS A 273 5.31 -3.04 3.65
C HIS A 273 6.25 -1.90 3.26
N TYR A 274 5.73 -0.89 2.56
CA TYR A 274 6.51 0.23 2.02
C TYR A 274 7.13 1.09 3.11
N ILE A 275 6.32 1.55 4.05
CA ILE A 275 6.68 2.59 5.02
C ILE A 275 7.83 2.16 5.92
N PRO A 276 7.86 0.95 6.51
CA PRO A 276 9.01 0.51 7.30
C PRO A 276 10.31 0.48 6.48
N VAL A 277 10.25 0.00 5.23
CA VAL A 277 11.42 -0.06 4.35
C VAL A 277 11.91 1.34 3.97
N PHE A 278 10.98 2.25 3.63
CA PHE A 278 11.31 3.62 3.22
C PHE A 278 11.86 4.45 4.37
N ALA A 279 11.28 4.31 5.56
CA ALA A 279 11.81 4.96 6.75
C ALA A 279 13.20 4.45 7.10
N SER A 280 13.43 3.13 7.05
CA SER A 280 14.75 2.54 7.26
C SER A 280 15.79 3.06 6.27
N GLU A 281 15.45 3.13 4.97
CA GLU A 281 16.31 3.70 3.94
C GLU A 281 16.69 5.16 4.29
N ILE A 282 15.71 6.03 4.57
CA ILE A 282 15.97 7.43 4.94
C ILE A 282 16.84 7.56 6.18
N LEU A 283 16.55 6.78 7.24
CA LEU A 283 17.29 6.83 8.51
C LEU A 283 18.74 6.31 8.39
N SER A 284 19.00 5.46 7.39
CA SER A 284 20.34 4.93 7.10
C SER A 284 21.31 6.00 6.61
N HIS A 285 20.82 7.04 5.92
CA HIS A 285 21.61 8.18 5.45
C HIS A 285 21.85 9.17 6.59
N LYS A 286 23.09 9.31 7.05
CA LYS A 286 23.42 10.17 8.21
C LYS A 286 23.44 11.64 7.84
N LYS A 287 23.86 11.96 6.62
CA LYS A 287 23.79 13.31 6.04
C LYS A 287 22.64 13.36 5.06
N ARG A 288 21.51 13.88 5.53
CA ARG A 288 20.28 14.03 4.76
C ARG A 288 19.65 15.38 5.07
N ASN A 289 18.89 15.90 4.13
CA ASN A 289 18.06 17.10 4.30
C ASN A 289 16.59 16.77 4.61
N ILE A 290 16.30 15.52 4.99
CA ILE A 290 14.97 15.03 5.34
C ILE A 290 14.86 14.95 6.86
N ASN A 291 14.04 15.82 7.44
CA ASN A 291 13.75 15.85 8.88
C ASN A 291 12.63 14.85 9.24
N LEU A 292 12.85 13.55 9.00
CA LEU A 292 11.87 12.50 9.31
C LEU A 292 11.64 12.41 10.82
N GLN A 293 10.41 12.70 11.25
CA GLN A 293 9.99 12.74 12.65
C GLN A 293 9.09 11.58 13.06
N SER A 294 8.33 10.98 12.13
CA SER A 294 7.52 9.80 12.46
C SER A 294 7.03 9.07 11.22
N VAL A 295 6.39 7.91 11.45
CA VAL A 295 5.59 7.21 10.43
C VAL A 295 4.20 6.82 10.93
N LEU A 296 3.21 6.77 10.04
CA LEU A 296 1.82 6.41 10.32
C LEU A 296 1.31 5.37 9.31
N ILE A 297 0.88 4.20 9.77
CA ILE A 297 0.43 3.11 8.90
C ILE A 297 -1.04 2.79 9.23
N GLY A 298 -1.93 3.05 8.27
CA GLY A 298 -3.36 2.77 8.37
C GLY A 298 -3.73 1.43 7.80
N ASN A 299 -4.48 0.60 8.53
CA ASN A 299 -5.00 -0.68 8.04
C ASN A 299 -3.93 -1.44 7.24
N GLY A 300 -2.73 -1.57 7.82
CA GLY A 300 -1.56 -2.04 7.11
C GLY A 300 -1.45 -3.56 7.09
N LEU A 301 -0.83 -4.11 6.04
CA LEU A 301 -0.19 -5.43 6.10
C LEU A 301 1.30 -5.19 6.39
N THR A 302 1.84 -5.74 7.47
CA THR A 302 3.23 -5.48 7.93
C THR A 302 3.90 -6.75 8.46
N ASP A 303 3.17 -7.55 9.25
CA ASP A 303 3.58 -8.87 9.73
C ASP A 303 2.56 -9.92 9.29
N GLY A 304 2.78 -10.50 8.11
CA GLY A 304 1.88 -11.50 7.55
C GLY A 304 1.68 -12.71 8.44
N LEU A 305 2.72 -13.17 9.15
CA LEU A 305 2.60 -14.35 10.02
C LEU A 305 1.56 -14.12 11.13
N THR A 306 1.74 -13.05 11.92
CA THR A 306 0.81 -12.75 13.01
C THR A 306 -0.56 -12.32 12.50
N GLN A 307 -0.63 -11.49 11.45
CA GLN A 307 -1.90 -10.92 10.99
C GLN A 307 -2.83 -11.95 10.37
N TYR A 308 -2.32 -12.98 9.69
CA TYR A 308 -3.16 -13.97 9.01
C TYR A 308 -3.99 -14.84 9.95
N GLU A 309 -3.55 -15.02 11.20
CA GLU A 309 -4.33 -15.71 12.23
C GLU A 309 -5.69 -15.03 12.47
N TYR A 310 -5.73 -13.71 12.29
CA TYR A 310 -6.88 -12.89 12.67
C TYR A 310 -7.94 -12.75 11.58
N TYR A 311 -7.74 -13.33 10.39
CA TYR A 311 -8.80 -13.38 9.38
C TYR A 311 -10.01 -14.18 9.87
N ARG A 312 -9.77 -15.30 10.56
CA ARG A 312 -10.84 -16.16 11.09
C ARG A 312 -11.68 -15.44 12.15
N PRO A 313 -11.12 -14.95 13.28
CA PRO A 313 -11.93 -14.26 14.30
C PRO A 313 -12.62 -13.01 13.74
N MET A 314 -12.01 -12.27 12.82
CA MET A 314 -12.64 -11.11 12.20
C MET A 314 -13.90 -11.50 11.39
N ALA A 315 -13.81 -12.54 10.54
CA ALA A 315 -14.95 -12.98 9.71
C ALA A 315 -16.03 -13.76 10.48
N CYS A 316 -15.68 -14.33 11.63
CA CYS A 316 -16.50 -15.25 12.41
C CYS A 316 -17.12 -14.61 13.67
N GLY A 317 -17.21 -13.28 13.73
CA GLY A 317 -18.01 -12.56 14.73
C GLY A 317 -17.27 -12.09 15.98
N GLU A 318 -15.94 -12.18 16.00
CA GLU A 318 -15.11 -11.81 17.16
C GLU A 318 -14.42 -10.45 16.99
N GLY A 319 -14.54 -9.83 15.80
CA GLY A 319 -13.94 -8.53 15.46
C GLY A 319 -14.77 -7.30 15.84
N GLY A 320 -15.93 -7.47 16.49
CA GLY A 320 -16.86 -6.39 16.85
C GLY A 320 -18.04 -6.23 15.90
N TRP A 321 -18.06 -6.97 14.80
CA TRP A 321 -19.18 -7.05 13.84
C TRP A 321 -19.72 -8.48 13.76
N PRO A 322 -20.99 -8.69 13.37
CA PRO A 322 -21.56 -10.03 13.22
C PRO A 322 -20.77 -10.91 12.26
N ALA A 323 -20.81 -12.23 12.49
CA ALA A 323 -20.18 -13.21 11.61
C ALA A 323 -20.74 -13.10 10.18
N VAL A 324 -19.83 -13.12 9.20
CA VAL A 324 -20.14 -13.16 7.76
C VAL A 324 -20.04 -14.59 7.24
N LEU A 325 -19.17 -15.40 7.84
CA LEU A 325 -18.96 -16.81 7.51
C LEU A 325 -19.77 -17.72 8.43
N ASP A 326 -20.19 -18.86 7.89
CA ASP A 326 -20.79 -19.92 8.70
C ASP A 326 -19.74 -20.73 9.49
N GLU A 327 -20.19 -21.49 10.48
CA GLU A 327 -19.31 -22.27 11.36
C GLU A 327 -18.42 -23.27 10.59
N SER A 328 -18.92 -23.83 9.49
CA SER A 328 -18.16 -24.79 8.68
C SER A 328 -17.00 -24.10 7.93
N GLN A 329 -17.25 -22.88 7.43
CA GLN A 329 -16.23 -22.05 6.79
C GLN A 329 -15.19 -21.57 7.81
N CYS A 330 -15.64 -21.15 9.00
CA CYS A 330 -14.76 -20.78 10.11
C CYS A 330 -13.85 -21.96 10.51
N GLN A 331 -14.41 -23.16 10.67
CA GLN A 331 -13.63 -24.36 10.99
C GLN A 331 -12.65 -24.74 9.87
N ALA A 332 -13.01 -24.51 8.60
CA ALA A 332 -12.10 -24.73 7.48
C ALA A 332 -10.88 -23.79 7.52
N MET A 333 -11.07 -22.53 7.95
CA MET A 333 -9.97 -21.58 8.15
C MET A 333 -9.06 -22.02 9.30
N ASP A 334 -9.64 -22.46 10.43
CA ASP A 334 -8.88 -22.99 11.57
C ASP A 334 -8.00 -24.19 11.16
N ASN A 335 -8.53 -25.07 10.32
CA ASN A 335 -7.80 -26.24 9.82
C ASN A 335 -6.69 -25.86 8.81
N ALA A 336 -6.84 -24.77 8.07
CA ALA A 336 -5.89 -24.34 7.05
C ALA A 336 -4.75 -23.48 7.61
N TYR A 337 -5.01 -22.74 8.70
CA TYR A 337 -4.04 -21.79 9.25
C TYR A 337 -2.68 -22.42 9.61
N PRO A 338 -2.58 -23.60 10.25
CA PRO A 338 -1.26 -24.18 10.58
C PRO A 338 -0.36 -24.39 9.36
N ARG A 339 -0.93 -24.77 8.21
CA ARG A 339 -0.17 -24.90 6.95
C ARG A 339 0.21 -23.53 6.40
N CYS A 340 -0.71 -22.57 6.44
CA CYS A 340 -0.42 -21.19 6.03
C CYS A 340 0.72 -20.59 6.86
N ALA A 341 0.64 -20.64 8.19
CA ALA A 341 1.68 -20.15 9.11
C ALA A 341 3.04 -20.78 8.81
N SER A 342 3.11 -22.10 8.66
CA SER A 342 4.36 -22.80 8.31
C SER A 342 4.96 -22.34 6.97
N LEU A 343 4.13 -22.07 5.96
CA LEU A 343 4.61 -21.55 4.68
C LEU A 343 5.15 -20.12 4.81
N ILE A 344 4.48 -19.27 5.61
CA ILE A 344 4.95 -17.91 5.88
C ILE A 344 6.26 -17.94 6.68
N GLU A 345 6.40 -18.79 7.70
CA GLU A 345 7.65 -18.97 8.44
C GLU A 345 8.81 -19.39 7.53
N ASN A 346 8.56 -20.32 6.60
CA ASN A 346 9.55 -20.72 5.60
C ASN A 346 9.95 -19.56 4.68
N CYS A 347 9.00 -18.73 4.28
CA CYS A 347 9.30 -17.48 3.56
C CYS A 347 10.13 -16.52 4.42
N TYR A 348 9.77 -16.30 5.69
CA TYR A 348 10.49 -15.42 6.62
C TYR A 348 11.94 -15.86 6.85
N ASN A 349 12.22 -17.16 6.82
CA ASN A 349 13.55 -17.71 7.05
C ASN A 349 14.45 -17.70 5.81
N SER A 350 13.86 -17.83 4.62
CA SER A 350 14.61 -17.94 3.36
C SER A 350 14.58 -16.68 2.50
N GLU A 351 13.55 -15.85 2.67
CA GLU A 351 13.21 -14.66 1.87
C GLU A 351 13.24 -14.91 0.35
N SER A 352 13.08 -16.18 -0.02
CA SER A 352 13.19 -16.67 -1.39
C SER A 352 11.84 -16.58 -2.09
N VAL A 353 11.85 -16.16 -3.35
CA VAL A 353 10.65 -16.15 -4.20
C VAL A 353 9.95 -17.52 -4.17
N TRP A 354 10.73 -18.60 -4.11
CA TRP A 354 10.24 -19.97 -4.17
C TRP A 354 9.51 -20.46 -2.92
N SER A 355 9.74 -19.85 -1.76
CA SER A 355 8.98 -20.12 -0.54
C SER A 355 7.85 -19.09 -0.36
N CYS A 356 8.11 -17.84 -0.71
CA CYS A 356 7.20 -16.73 -0.48
C CYS A 356 6.00 -16.68 -1.45
N VAL A 357 6.19 -17.03 -2.73
CA VAL A 357 5.07 -17.07 -3.69
C VAL A 357 4.06 -18.16 -3.33
N PRO A 358 4.46 -19.43 -3.07
CA PRO A 358 3.50 -20.45 -2.64
C PRO A 358 2.79 -20.10 -1.32
N ALA A 359 3.52 -19.50 -0.36
CA ALA A 359 2.92 -19.00 0.88
C ALA A 359 1.80 -17.99 0.60
N SER A 360 2.08 -17.00 -0.26
CA SER A 360 1.10 -15.98 -0.66
C SER A 360 -0.15 -16.60 -1.29
N ILE A 361 0.03 -17.51 -2.25
CA ILE A 361 -1.08 -18.12 -2.99
C ILE A 361 -1.94 -19.00 -2.06
N TYR A 362 -1.31 -19.88 -1.28
CA TYR A 362 -2.02 -20.77 -0.37
C TYR A 362 -2.80 -19.98 0.69
N CYS A 363 -2.11 -19.07 1.39
CA CYS A 363 -2.70 -18.30 2.47
C CYS A 363 -3.83 -17.37 1.98
N ASN A 364 -3.67 -16.67 0.85
CA ASN A 364 -4.73 -15.82 0.30
C ASN A 364 -5.97 -16.66 -0.04
N ASN A 365 -5.78 -17.82 -0.66
CA ASN A 365 -6.91 -18.68 -1.03
C ASN A 365 -7.64 -19.25 0.19
N ALA A 366 -6.89 -19.71 1.19
CA ALA A 366 -7.42 -20.36 2.37
C ALA A 366 -8.03 -19.38 3.39
N MET A 367 -7.37 -18.25 3.64
CA MET A 367 -7.73 -17.34 4.72
C MET A 367 -8.61 -16.17 4.25
N ILE A 368 -8.45 -15.70 3.01
CA ILE A 368 -9.20 -14.56 2.46
C ILE A 368 -10.31 -15.03 1.52
N GLY A 369 -10.05 -16.09 0.76
CA GLY A 369 -10.96 -16.65 -0.24
C GLY A 369 -12.37 -16.99 0.27
N PRO A 370 -12.56 -17.60 1.46
CA PRO A 370 -13.91 -17.87 1.99
C PRO A 370 -14.76 -16.61 2.12
N TYR A 371 -14.18 -15.54 2.68
CA TYR A 371 -14.85 -14.26 2.84
C TYR A 371 -15.19 -13.63 1.48
N GLN A 372 -14.25 -13.60 0.54
CA GLN A 372 -14.47 -13.04 -0.80
C GLN A 372 -15.64 -13.72 -1.54
N ARG A 373 -15.80 -15.04 -1.37
CA ARG A 373 -16.88 -15.81 -2.01
C ARG A 373 -18.29 -15.46 -1.50
N THR A 374 -18.40 -14.80 -0.34
CA THR A 374 -19.69 -14.32 0.17
C THR A 374 -20.22 -13.12 -0.62
N GLY A 375 -19.35 -12.42 -1.36
CA GLY A 375 -19.66 -11.15 -1.98
C GLY A 375 -19.66 -9.96 -1.01
N GLN A 376 -19.26 -10.15 0.25
CA GLN A 376 -19.07 -9.06 1.21
C GLN A 376 -17.85 -8.21 0.81
N ASN A 377 -17.90 -6.90 1.09
CA ASN A 377 -16.78 -6.00 0.82
C ASN A 377 -15.59 -6.33 1.74
N VAL A 378 -14.43 -6.62 1.16
CA VAL A 378 -13.20 -6.95 1.92
C VAL A 378 -12.65 -5.75 2.69
N TYR A 379 -13.06 -4.53 2.31
CA TYR A 379 -12.62 -3.28 2.91
C TYR A 379 -13.59 -2.77 3.98
N ASP A 380 -14.77 -3.37 4.11
CA ASP A 380 -15.78 -2.96 5.09
C ASP A 380 -16.79 -4.09 5.29
N ILE A 381 -16.69 -4.77 6.42
CA ILE A 381 -17.51 -5.92 6.79
C ILE A 381 -19.01 -5.61 6.88
N ARG A 382 -19.40 -4.34 6.90
CA ARG A 382 -20.80 -3.92 7.08
C ARG A 382 -21.58 -3.86 5.77
N LYS A 383 -20.91 -3.89 4.61
CA LYS A 383 -21.55 -3.70 3.29
C LYS A 383 -21.14 -4.76 2.26
N PRO A 384 -22.03 -5.13 1.32
CA PRO A 384 -21.66 -5.99 0.21
C PRO A 384 -20.69 -5.27 -0.74
N CYS A 385 -19.88 -6.04 -1.46
CA CYS A 385 -19.06 -5.51 -2.55
C CYS A 385 -19.96 -5.17 -3.74
N GLY A 386 -19.73 -4.01 -4.35
CA GLY A 386 -20.40 -3.59 -5.58
C GLY A 386 -19.95 -4.38 -6.81
N SER A 387 -20.31 -3.89 -8.00
CA SER A 387 -19.95 -4.52 -9.28
C SER A 387 -18.53 -4.22 -9.76
N ASN A 388 -17.86 -3.25 -9.15
CA ASN A 388 -16.49 -2.86 -9.51
C ASN A 388 -15.44 -3.73 -8.79
N SER A 389 -14.21 -3.77 -9.31
CA SER A 389 -13.15 -4.68 -8.83
C SER A 389 -12.59 -4.35 -7.44
N LEU A 390 -12.88 -3.15 -6.91
CA LEU A 390 -12.36 -2.66 -5.62
C LEU A 390 -13.49 -2.29 -4.64
N CYS A 391 -14.71 -2.75 -4.91
CA CYS A 391 -15.93 -2.51 -4.14
C CYS A 391 -16.36 -1.04 -3.91
N TYR A 392 -15.76 -0.05 -4.61
CA TYR A 392 -16.05 1.39 -4.48
C TYR A 392 -16.22 2.08 -5.84
N ASP A 393 -17.42 2.63 -6.09
CA ASP A 393 -17.76 3.27 -7.38
C ASP A 393 -17.03 4.61 -7.57
N GLU A 394 -16.62 5.24 -6.46
CA GLU A 394 -15.85 6.48 -6.43
C GLU A 394 -14.57 6.39 -7.27
N LEU A 395 -13.96 5.22 -7.36
CA LEU A 395 -12.74 4.99 -8.13
C LEU A 395 -12.98 5.19 -9.64
N GLU A 396 -14.13 4.79 -10.15
CA GLU A 396 -14.49 5.03 -11.56
C GLU A 396 -14.69 6.54 -11.82
N TRP A 397 -15.25 7.27 -10.85
CA TRP A 397 -15.46 8.71 -10.97
C TRP A 397 -14.14 9.46 -10.97
N ILE A 398 -13.23 9.07 -10.06
CA ILE A 398 -11.86 9.60 -9.98
C ILE A 398 -11.09 9.31 -11.25
N GLN A 399 -11.14 8.07 -11.75
CA GLN A 399 -10.50 7.70 -13.00
C GLN A 399 -11.05 8.51 -14.17
N GLY A 400 -12.36 8.69 -14.26
CA GLY A 400 -13.00 9.51 -15.29
C GLY A 400 -12.60 10.98 -15.22
N TYR A 401 -12.52 11.55 -14.02
CA TYR A 401 -12.05 12.93 -13.81
C TYR A 401 -10.58 13.11 -14.18
N LEU A 402 -9.70 12.21 -13.72
CA LEU A 402 -8.26 12.30 -13.98
C LEU A 402 -7.93 12.12 -15.46
N ASN A 403 -8.70 11.32 -16.20
CA ASN A 403 -8.52 11.19 -17.66
C ASN A 403 -9.01 12.39 -18.49
N LYS A 404 -9.57 13.44 -17.87
CA LYS A 404 -9.93 14.67 -18.59
C LYS A 404 -8.67 15.38 -19.09
N LYS A 405 -8.69 15.81 -20.36
CA LYS A 405 -7.52 16.44 -21.00
C LYS A 405 -7.05 17.69 -20.27
N GLU A 406 -7.99 18.49 -19.76
CA GLU A 406 -7.71 19.68 -18.95
C GLU A 406 -7.02 19.34 -17.64
N VAL A 407 -7.39 18.23 -16.98
CA VAL A 407 -6.78 17.77 -15.74
C VAL A 407 -5.36 17.29 -16.01
N MET A 408 -5.19 16.37 -16.95
CA MET A 408 -3.87 15.85 -17.35
C MET A 408 -2.92 16.96 -17.78
N LYS A 409 -3.42 17.94 -18.54
CA LYS A 409 -2.63 19.10 -18.97
C LYS A 409 -2.23 19.98 -17.79
N ALA A 410 -3.15 20.26 -16.87
CA ALA A 410 -2.89 21.13 -15.72
C ALA A 410 -1.82 20.55 -14.79
N VAL A 411 -1.86 19.24 -14.53
CA VAL A 411 -0.85 18.57 -13.68
C VAL A 411 0.42 18.16 -14.43
N GLY A 412 0.45 18.33 -15.75
CA GLY A 412 1.60 17.98 -16.58
C GLY A 412 1.79 16.47 -16.77
N ALA A 413 0.72 15.67 -16.69
CA ALA A 413 0.79 14.23 -16.86
C ALA A 413 1.35 13.83 -18.24
N GLU A 414 2.21 12.82 -18.25
CA GLU A 414 2.95 12.36 -19.44
C GLU A 414 2.45 10.99 -19.95
N VAL A 415 1.45 10.41 -19.31
CA VAL A 415 0.82 9.16 -19.75
C VAL A 415 -0.39 9.41 -20.66
N SER A 416 -0.78 8.41 -21.44
CA SER A 416 -1.98 8.47 -22.29
C SER A 416 -3.29 8.34 -21.52
N GLY A 417 -3.26 7.70 -20.35
CA GLY A 417 -4.43 7.51 -19.50
C GLY A 417 -4.07 7.14 -18.06
N TYR A 418 -4.95 7.51 -17.15
CA TYR A 418 -4.90 7.19 -15.73
C TYR A 418 -5.74 5.94 -15.42
N GLU A 419 -5.23 5.12 -14.50
CA GLU A 419 -5.96 4.00 -13.89
C GLU A 419 -5.69 4.03 -12.39
N SER A 420 -6.73 3.78 -11.58
CA SER A 420 -6.61 3.84 -10.11
C SER A 420 -5.67 2.76 -9.55
N CYS A 421 -5.70 1.55 -10.13
CA CYS A 421 -4.78 0.48 -9.76
C CYS A 421 -4.32 -0.29 -11.00
N ASN A 422 -3.03 -0.62 -11.04
CA ASN A 422 -2.43 -1.46 -12.06
C ASN A 422 -2.26 -2.89 -11.51
N PHE A 423 -3.16 -3.79 -11.94
CA PHE A 423 -3.16 -5.18 -11.48
C PHE A 423 -1.97 -6.00 -12.02
N ASP A 424 -1.28 -5.55 -13.07
CA ASP A 424 -0.02 -6.20 -13.48
C ASP A 424 1.08 -5.96 -12.45
N ILE A 425 1.16 -4.76 -11.88
CA ILE A 425 2.10 -4.45 -10.79
C ILE A 425 1.75 -5.27 -9.54
N ASN A 426 0.46 -5.37 -9.22
CA ASN A 426 -0.02 -6.23 -8.13
C ASN A 426 0.47 -7.68 -8.29
N ARG A 427 0.27 -8.25 -9.49
CA ARG A 427 0.74 -9.59 -9.85
C ARG A 427 2.26 -9.70 -9.75
N ASN A 428 3.00 -8.73 -10.26
CA ASN A 428 4.47 -8.77 -10.25
C ASN A 428 5.03 -8.79 -8.82
N PHE A 429 4.49 -7.97 -7.91
CA PHE A 429 4.90 -7.99 -6.50
C PHE A 429 4.60 -9.34 -5.83
N LEU A 430 3.41 -9.90 -6.09
CA LEU A 430 3.05 -11.22 -5.60
C LEU A 430 4.02 -12.29 -6.11
N LEU A 431 4.33 -12.30 -7.41
CA LEU A 431 5.23 -13.27 -8.04
C LEU A 431 6.71 -13.09 -7.69
N GLN A 432 7.09 -11.96 -7.08
CA GLN A 432 8.41 -11.72 -6.50
C GLN A 432 8.46 -12.09 -5.00
N GLY A 433 7.38 -12.69 -4.48
CA GLY A 433 7.27 -13.13 -3.11
C GLY A 433 7.19 -11.99 -2.10
N ASP A 434 6.94 -10.75 -2.53
CA ASP A 434 7.03 -9.57 -1.67
C ASP A 434 5.95 -9.56 -0.58
N TRP A 435 4.77 -10.13 -0.87
CA TRP A 435 3.60 -10.14 0.02
C TRP A 435 3.88 -10.74 1.40
N MET A 436 4.67 -11.82 1.44
CA MET A 436 4.94 -12.58 2.67
C MET A 436 6.33 -12.30 3.25
N LYS A 437 7.04 -11.26 2.81
CA LYS A 437 8.35 -10.92 3.38
C LYS A 437 8.21 -10.30 4.78
N PRO A 438 9.20 -10.53 5.66
CA PRO A 438 9.12 -10.12 7.07
C PRO A 438 9.48 -8.65 7.29
N PHE A 439 8.84 -7.70 6.60
CA PHE A 439 9.18 -6.28 6.70
C PHE A 439 8.97 -5.68 8.11
N HIS A 440 8.10 -6.25 8.95
CA HIS A 440 8.03 -5.89 10.38
C HIS A 440 9.39 -5.94 11.13
N ARG A 441 10.37 -6.73 10.67
CA ARG A 441 11.68 -6.87 11.33
C ARG A 441 12.51 -5.58 11.33
N VAL A 442 12.22 -4.60 10.46
CA VAL A 442 12.90 -3.30 10.47
C VAL A 442 12.24 -2.28 11.41
N VAL A 443 11.02 -2.55 11.90
CA VAL A 443 10.30 -1.63 12.80
C VAL A 443 11.06 -1.36 14.10
N PRO A 444 11.71 -2.35 14.77
CA PRO A 444 12.49 -2.08 15.98
C PRO A 444 13.62 -1.06 15.82
N SER A 445 14.32 -1.04 14.67
CA SER A 445 15.37 -0.03 14.43
C SER A 445 14.79 1.35 14.17
N ILE A 446 13.60 1.43 13.56
CA ILE A 446 12.87 2.69 13.37
C ILE A 446 12.41 3.23 14.73
N LEU A 447 11.83 2.39 15.58
CA LEU A 447 11.37 2.73 16.93
C LEU A 447 12.50 3.26 17.83
N ALA A 448 13.75 2.88 17.56
CA ALA A 448 14.91 3.40 18.28
C ALA A 448 15.24 4.86 17.93
N GLU A 449 14.79 5.37 16.78
CA GLU A 449 15.09 6.72 16.30
C GLU A 449 13.85 7.63 16.28
N ILE A 450 12.69 7.10 15.86
CA ILE A 450 11.47 7.89 15.66
C ILE A 450 10.20 7.14 16.10
N PRO A 451 9.11 7.86 16.44
CA PRO A 451 7.80 7.30 16.72
C PRO A 451 7.10 6.67 15.51
N VAL A 452 6.36 5.58 15.78
CA VAL A 452 5.57 4.80 14.83
C VAL A 452 4.12 4.69 15.31
N LEU A 453 3.18 5.14 14.50
CA LEU A 453 1.74 4.94 14.71
C LEU A 453 1.21 3.86 13.77
N ILE A 454 0.56 2.86 14.34
CA ILE A 454 -0.27 1.90 13.61
C ILE A 454 -1.72 2.23 13.94
N TYR A 455 -2.54 2.53 12.94
CA TYR A 455 -3.96 2.76 13.14
C TYR A 455 -4.79 1.82 12.26
N ALA A 456 -5.97 1.44 12.73
CA ALA A 456 -6.85 0.54 11.97
C ALA A 456 -8.32 0.83 12.25
N GLY A 457 -9.13 0.93 11.18
CA GLY A 457 -10.59 0.94 11.27
C GLY A 457 -11.15 -0.42 11.70
N ASP A 458 -12.09 -0.43 12.65
CA ASP A 458 -12.63 -1.67 13.22
C ASP A 458 -13.66 -2.41 12.34
N ALA A 459 -14.03 -1.86 11.18
CA ALA A 459 -14.88 -2.50 10.19
C ALA A 459 -14.10 -3.11 9.01
N ASP A 460 -12.79 -2.91 8.91
CA ASP A 460 -11.98 -3.51 7.85
C ASP A 460 -11.74 -5.01 8.08
N TYR A 461 -11.87 -5.80 7.02
CA TYR A 461 -11.56 -7.22 7.06
C TYR A 461 -10.14 -7.52 6.55
N ILE A 462 -9.75 -6.95 5.40
CA ILE A 462 -8.54 -7.34 4.68
C ILE A 462 -7.26 -7.00 5.46
N CYS A 463 -7.25 -5.90 6.23
CA CYS A 463 -6.16 -5.53 7.12
C CYS A 463 -6.70 -5.17 8.50
N ASN A 464 -7.51 -6.09 9.02
CA ASN A 464 -8.30 -5.91 10.23
C ASN A 464 -7.49 -5.44 11.46
N TRP A 465 -8.20 -4.72 12.34
CA TRP A 465 -7.64 -4.15 13.56
C TRP A 465 -7.15 -5.21 14.55
N LEU A 466 -7.73 -6.42 14.57
CA LEU A 466 -7.31 -7.50 15.46
C LEU A 466 -5.87 -7.94 15.13
N GLY A 467 -5.60 -8.23 13.86
CA GLY A 467 -4.27 -8.60 13.37
C GLY A 467 -3.28 -7.46 13.55
N ASN A 468 -3.69 -6.21 13.22
CA ASN A 468 -2.84 -5.04 13.43
C ASN A 468 -2.45 -4.84 14.91
N LYS A 469 -3.41 -4.99 15.83
CA LYS A 469 -3.13 -4.95 17.26
C LYS A 469 -2.18 -6.08 17.66
N ALA A 470 -2.45 -7.30 17.22
CA ALA A 470 -1.69 -8.48 17.63
C ALA A 470 -0.21 -8.40 17.25
N TRP A 471 0.13 -8.00 16.02
CA TRP A 471 1.53 -7.88 15.64
C TRP A 471 2.23 -6.73 16.40
N THR A 472 1.52 -5.64 16.72
CA THR A 472 2.13 -4.58 17.56
C THR A 472 2.44 -5.07 18.98
N GLU A 473 1.67 -6.02 19.51
CA GLU A 473 1.89 -6.61 20.84
C GLU A 473 2.96 -7.72 20.82
N ALA A 474 3.09 -8.42 19.69
CA ALA A 474 4.08 -9.47 19.46
C ALA A 474 5.47 -8.93 19.06
N LEU A 475 5.55 -7.71 18.54
CA LEU A 475 6.81 -7.11 18.07
C LEU A 475 7.88 -7.12 19.17
N GLU A 476 9.03 -7.72 18.88
CA GLU A 476 10.18 -7.71 19.77
C GLU A 476 10.98 -6.41 19.62
N TRP A 477 10.99 -5.59 20.66
CA TRP A 477 11.80 -4.37 20.74
C TRP A 477 12.03 -3.97 22.21
N PRO A 478 13.00 -3.07 22.51
CA PRO A 478 13.35 -2.76 23.90
C PRO A 478 12.18 -2.30 24.81
N GLY A 479 11.20 -1.58 24.25
CA GLY A 479 10.02 -1.09 24.98
C GLY A 479 8.82 -2.04 24.98
N ALA A 480 8.92 -3.24 24.40
CA ALA A 480 7.79 -4.17 24.25
C ALA A 480 7.12 -4.54 25.59
N LYS A 481 7.89 -4.65 26.68
CA LYS A 481 7.34 -4.96 28.01
C LYS A 481 6.44 -3.86 28.55
N ASP A 482 6.81 -2.59 28.35
CA ASP A 482 6.03 -1.46 28.84
C ASP A 482 4.86 -1.17 27.92
N TYR A 483 5.05 -1.31 26.61
CA TYR A 483 3.95 -1.31 25.64
C TYR A 483 2.89 -2.35 25.96
N ASN A 484 3.27 -3.59 26.26
CA ASN A 484 2.31 -4.64 26.59
C ASN A 484 1.59 -4.44 27.93
N LYS A 485 2.17 -3.67 28.87
CA LYS A 485 1.49 -3.25 30.10
C LYS A 485 0.55 -2.06 29.89
N ALA A 486 0.76 -1.25 28.85
CA ALA A 486 -0.06 -0.08 28.59
C ALA A 486 -1.51 -0.48 28.28
N GLU A 487 -2.45 0.20 28.92
CA GLU A 487 -3.88 0.01 28.72
C GLU A 487 -4.38 0.72 27.46
N MET A 488 -5.36 0.12 26.79
CA MET A 488 -6.13 0.80 25.73
C MET A 488 -7.05 1.83 26.37
N LYS A 489 -6.88 3.10 26.02
CA LYS A 489 -7.69 4.23 26.51
C LYS A 489 -8.62 4.73 25.42
N ASP A 490 -9.77 5.28 25.81
CA ASP A 490 -10.68 5.92 24.85
C ASP A 490 -9.98 7.07 24.11
N PHE A 491 -10.10 7.06 22.78
CA PHE A 491 -9.73 8.16 21.91
C PHE A 491 -10.99 8.96 21.59
N LYS A 492 -11.00 10.23 21.98
CA LYS A 492 -12.16 11.13 21.89
C LYS A 492 -11.83 12.32 21.02
N ILE A 493 -12.83 12.84 20.32
CA ILE A 493 -12.74 14.14 19.64
C ILE A 493 -12.74 15.26 20.69
N ASP A 494 -11.84 16.23 20.52
CA ASP A 494 -11.78 17.40 21.39
C ASP A 494 -13.07 18.23 21.30
N GLY A 495 -13.58 18.64 22.47
CA GLY A 495 -14.76 19.51 22.60
C GLY A 495 -16.11 18.79 22.69
N ASP A 496 -16.37 17.77 21.87
CA ASP A 496 -17.65 17.03 21.89
C ASP A 496 -17.65 15.85 22.89
N GLY A 497 -16.47 15.36 23.28
CA GLY A 497 -16.28 14.22 24.17
C GLY A 497 -16.68 12.87 23.58
N LYS A 498 -16.96 12.81 22.27
CA LYS A 498 -17.39 11.60 21.56
C LYS A 498 -16.22 10.64 21.44
N THR A 499 -16.37 9.43 21.99
CA THR A 499 -15.41 8.34 21.78
C THR A 499 -15.48 7.87 20.33
N VAL A 500 -14.38 8.03 19.61
CA VAL A 500 -14.22 7.66 18.19
C VAL A 500 -13.19 6.56 17.98
N GLY A 501 -12.56 6.07 19.06
CA GLY A 501 -11.62 4.97 18.98
C GLY A 501 -11.04 4.61 20.33
N GLN A 502 -9.96 3.83 20.29
CA GLN A 502 -9.17 3.46 21.45
C GLN A 502 -7.68 3.50 21.06
N VAL A 503 -6.84 4.00 21.96
CA VAL A 503 -5.41 4.18 21.76
C VAL A 503 -4.61 3.47 22.85
N LYS A 504 -3.54 2.78 22.47
CA LYS A 504 -2.52 2.20 23.34
C LYS A 504 -1.18 2.75 22.90
N SER A 505 -0.48 3.44 23.80
CA SER A 505 0.81 4.05 23.51
C SER A 505 1.81 3.77 24.63
N SER A 506 3.07 3.55 24.27
CA SER A 506 4.19 3.50 25.21
C SER A 506 5.48 3.86 24.48
N GLY A 507 6.15 4.91 24.93
CA GLY A 507 7.34 5.46 24.26
C GLY A 507 7.05 5.78 22.79
N ASN A 508 7.90 5.27 21.89
CA ASN A 508 7.82 5.54 20.46
C ASN A 508 6.78 4.68 19.69
N PHE A 509 6.00 3.82 20.37
CA PHE A 509 5.06 2.94 19.66
C PHE A 509 3.62 3.15 20.12
N THR A 510 2.73 3.36 19.14
CA THR A 510 1.31 3.60 19.36
C THR A 510 0.46 2.74 18.43
N PHE A 511 -0.55 2.09 18.97
CA PHE A 511 -1.64 1.48 18.22
C PHE A 511 -2.95 2.23 18.48
N LEU A 512 -3.72 2.51 17.42
CA LEU A 512 -4.98 3.21 17.50
C LEU A 512 -6.07 2.49 16.70
N LYS A 513 -7.11 2.01 17.38
CA LYS A 513 -8.32 1.46 16.75
C LYS A 513 -9.33 2.57 16.56
N LEU A 514 -9.80 2.80 15.33
CA LEU A 514 -10.85 3.78 15.03
C LEU A 514 -12.21 3.10 14.84
N HIS A 515 -13.21 3.60 15.56
CA HIS A 515 -14.55 3.03 15.53
C HIS A 515 -15.27 3.36 14.24
N ALA A 516 -15.94 2.36 13.68
CA ALA A 516 -16.74 2.46 12.46
C ALA A 516 -15.96 2.96 11.23
N GLY A 517 -14.63 2.84 11.23
CA GLY A 517 -13.78 3.00 10.05
C GLY A 517 -13.61 1.66 9.32
N GLY A 518 -13.73 1.64 8.00
CA GLY A 518 -13.33 0.52 7.16
C GLY A 518 -11.82 0.57 6.85
N HIS A 519 -11.44 0.06 5.68
CA HIS A 519 -10.05 0.04 5.22
C HIS A 519 -9.49 1.44 5.01
N MET A 520 -10.26 2.29 4.33
CA MET A 520 -9.95 3.70 4.07
C MET A 520 -10.54 4.54 5.20
N VAL A 521 -9.88 4.51 6.37
CA VAL A 521 -10.33 5.22 7.57
C VAL A 521 -10.71 6.69 7.31
N PRO A 522 -9.94 7.49 6.55
CA PRO A 522 -10.30 8.89 6.31
C PRO A 522 -11.58 9.06 5.47
N TYR A 523 -11.93 8.07 4.63
CA TYR A 523 -13.19 8.07 3.89
C TYR A 523 -14.40 7.81 4.81
N ASP A 524 -14.32 6.81 5.69
CA ASP A 524 -15.44 6.42 6.56
C ASP A 524 -15.59 7.30 7.81
N GLN A 525 -14.48 7.78 8.36
CA GLN A 525 -14.41 8.58 9.60
C GLN A 525 -13.51 9.81 9.41
N PRO A 526 -13.85 10.76 8.50
CA PRO A 526 -12.99 11.88 8.14
C PRO A 526 -12.61 12.78 9.31
N GLU A 527 -13.56 13.08 10.19
CA GLU A 527 -13.34 13.91 11.37
C GLU A 527 -12.38 13.24 12.37
N ALA A 528 -12.62 11.98 12.71
CA ALA A 528 -11.77 11.22 13.62
C ALA A 528 -10.36 10.99 13.04
N SER A 529 -10.27 10.82 11.71
CA SER A 529 -9.01 10.69 10.99
C SER A 529 -8.17 11.97 11.07
N LEU A 530 -8.78 13.14 10.82
CA LEU A 530 -8.08 14.42 10.92
C LEU A 530 -7.66 14.71 12.37
N GLU A 531 -8.53 14.41 13.34
CA GLU A 531 -8.23 14.55 14.77
C GLU A 531 -7.02 13.68 15.18
N MET A 532 -7.00 12.42 14.76
CA MET A 532 -5.87 11.52 14.97
C MET A 532 -4.59 12.11 14.37
N LEU A 533 -4.62 12.56 13.12
CA LEU A 533 -3.46 13.13 12.45
C LEU A 533 -2.94 14.34 13.22
N ASN A 534 -3.81 15.30 13.53
CA ASN A 534 -3.40 16.55 14.20
C ASN A 534 -2.77 16.28 15.57
N ARG A 535 -3.36 15.40 16.38
CA ARG A 535 -2.82 15.01 17.69
C ARG A 535 -1.48 14.28 17.57
N TRP A 536 -1.35 13.41 16.57
CA TRP A 536 -0.10 12.71 16.28
C TRP A 536 1.02 13.66 15.85
N LEU A 537 0.75 14.57 14.91
CA LEU A 537 1.70 15.57 14.43
C LEU A 537 2.07 16.59 15.53
N GLY A 538 1.12 16.92 16.40
CA GLY A 538 1.37 17.71 17.61
C GLY A 538 2.34 17.03 18.58
N GLY A 539 2.39 15.69 18.55
CA GLY A 539 3.29 14.87 19.35
C GLY A 539 2.69 14.39 20.68
N GLU A 540 1.37 14.42 20.81
CA GLU A 540 0.69 14.10 22.07
C GLU A 540 1.02 12.70 22.59
N PHE A 541 1.19 11.73 21.69
CA PHE A 541 1.37 10.32 22.05
C PHE A 541 2.82 9.90 22.29
N TRP A 542 3.80 10.75 21.95
CA TRP A 542 5.22 10.37 21.91
C TRP A 542 6.21 11.45 22.37
N LYS A 543 5.82 12.74 22.49
CA LYS A 543 6.66 13.79 23.10
C LYS A 543 6.49 13.89 24.62
N SER A 544 5.39 13.35 25.14
CA SER A 544 5.00 13.45 26.55
C SER A 544 5.11 12.13 27.32
N SER A 545 5.61 11.07 26.66
CA SER A 545 5.63 9.68 27.12
C SER A 545 7.00 9.23 27.61
#